data_AF-A0A813K2W2-F1
#
_entry.id   AF-A0A813K2W2-F1
#
_cell.length_a   1.000
_cell.length_b   1.000
_cell.length_c   1.000
_cell.angle_alpha   90.00
_cell.angle_beta   90.00
_cell.angle_gamma   90.00
#
_symmetry.space_group_name_H-M   'P 1'
#
loop_
_entity.id
_entity.type
_entity.pdbx_description
1 polymer ?
#
loop_
_entity_poly.entity_id
_entity_poly.type
_entity_poly.pdbx_seq_one_letter_code
_entity_poly.pdbx_strand_id
1 'polypeptide(L)'
;MWPPSCRPQFDKLARCYQQALEDERQSGRNFDWFVRLRPDLELADALPDIRALRTDGIHVPNFDWSYAYDSFALVPQAFAAVYFNTNEYNNGRCFSPDDYRRLGCRMGGCHCRLKHHLLNHSVPLYKLPQVTLSAATPSALQPWCEDGIDHLWICRQSEAFQRPGVQSGTGWQAFPWLGRNSSSSEL
;
A
#
# COMPACT_ATOMS: atom_id res chain seq x y z
N MET A 1 -16.59 -4.87 23.22
CA MET A 1 -15.25 -5.36 22.77
C MET A 1 -14.57 -4.20 22.07
N TRP A 2 -13.38 -3.80 22.53
CA TRP A 2 -12.63 -2.73 21.88
C TRP A 2 -12.03 -3.23 20.56
N PRO A 3 -12.01 -2.42 19.50
CA PRO A 3 -11.38 -2.82 18.25
C PRO A 3 -9.89 -3.09 18.48
N PRO A 4 -9.32 -4.10 17.80
CA PRO A 4 -7.90 -4.42 17.91
C PRO A 4 -7.02 -3.20 17.56
N SER A 5 -5.83 -3.15 18.14
CA SER A 5 -4.86 -2.10 17.86
C SER A 5 -4.47 -2.12 16.39
N CYS A 6 -4.66 -1.01 15.70
CA CYS A 6 -4.27 -0.80 14.29
C CYS A 6 -2.79 -0.54 14.13
N ARG A 7 -2.09 -0.26 15.24
CA ARG A 7 -0.70 0.15 15.24
C ARG A 7 0.22 -0.88 14.57
N PRO A 8 0.13 -2.20 14.85
CA PRO A 8 0.99 -3.19 14.20
C PRO A 8 0.85 -3.20 12.68
N GLN A 9 -0.35 -2.99 12.14
CA GLN A 9 -0.55 -2.92 10.69
C GLN A 9 0.11 -1.68 10.10
N PHE A 10 -0.10 -0.49 10.69
CA PHE A 10 0.53 0.73 10.22
C PHE A 10 2.05 0.73 10.42
N ASP A 11 2.58 0.06 11.46
CA ASP A 11 4.03 -0.09 11.66
C ASP A 11 4.65 -0.95 10.55
N LYS A 12 3.93 -1.98 10.07
CA LYS A 12 4.35 -2.81 8.92
C LYS A 12 4.35 -2.00 7.63
N LEU A 13 3.28 -1.25 7.37
CA LEU A 13 3.18 -0.36 6.21
C LEU A 13 4.32 0.66 6.18
N ALA A 14 4.62 1.29 7.32
CA ALA A 14 5.73 2.22 7.45
C ALA A 14 7.08 1.53 7.15
N ARG A 15 7.33 0.33 7.68
CA ARG A 15 8.56 -0.44 7.39
C ARG A 15 8.70 -0.76 5.91
N CYS A 16 7.65 -1.23 5.24
CA CYS A 16 7.72 -1.51 3.81
C CYS A 16 8.01 -0.26 2.99
N TYR A 17 7.47 0.90 3.38
CA TYR A 17 7.80 2.16 2.75
C TYR A 17 9.26 2.57 2.98
N GLN A 18 9.80 2.41 4.20
CA GLN A 18 11.22 2.68 4.45
C GLN A 18 12.15 1.77 3.64
N GLN A 19 11.79 0.49 3.49
CA GLN A 19 12.52 -0.44 2.63
C GLN A 19 12.55 0.06 1.17
N ALA A 20 11.40 0.50 0.66
CA ALA A 20 11.32 1.07 -0.69
C ALA A 20 12.20 2.32 -0.84
N LEU A 21 12.17 3.25 0.11
CA LEU A 21 13.02 4.45 0.09
C LEU A 21 14.53 4.11 0.13
N GLU A 22 14.91 3.09 0.91
CA GLU A 22 16.29 2.62 0.95
C GLU A 22 16.71 2.02 -0.39
N ASP A 23 15.83 1.30 -1.08
CA ASP A 23 16.09 0.77 -2.41
C ASP A 23 16.19 1.88 -3.47
N GLU A 24 15.38 2.94 -3.36
CA GLU A 24 15.51 4.14 -4.20
C GLU A 24 16.92 4.74 -4.05
N ARG A 25 17.35 4.89 -2.80
CA ARG A 25 18.66 5.45 -2.43
C ARG A 25 19.81 4.58 -2.94
N GLN A 26 19.73 3.26 -2.78
CA GLN A 26 20.79 2.33 -3.19
C GLN A 26 20.90 2.21 -4.70
N SER A 27 19.77 2.22 -5.42
CA SER A 27 19.76 2.01 -6.85
C SER A 27 19.76 3.31 -7.68
N GLY A 28 19.67 4.47 -7.04
CA GLY A 28 19.61 5.78 -7.71
C GLY A 28 18.32 5.97 -8.52
N ARG A 29 17.26 5.28 -8.11
CA ARG A 29 16.00 5.16 -8.84
C ARG A 29 14.86 5.70 -7.99
N ASN A 30 14.05 6.61 -8.53
CA ASN A 30 12.81 7.02 -7.87
C ASN A 30 11.61 6.20 -8.36
N PHE A 31 10.62 6.04 -7.51
CA PHE A 31 9.33 5.46 -7.76
C PHE A 31 8.30 6.58 -7.94
N ASP A 32 7.32 6.34 -8.80
CA ASP A 32 6.25 7.32 -9.06
C ASP A 32 4.97 6.95 -8.31
N TRP A 33 4.79 5.65 -8.08
CA TRP A 33 3.61 5.06 -7.50
C TRP A 33 3.97 3.90 -6.57
N PHE A 34 3.26 3.81 -5.46
CA PHE A 34 3.25 2.66 -4.56
C PHE A 34 1.91 1.98 -4.62
N VAL A 35 1.92 0.65 -4.61
CA VAL A 35 0.72 -0.17 -4.58
C VAL A 35 0.69 -0.90 -3.25
N ARG A 36 -0.32 -0.60 -2.44
CA ARG A 36 -0.64 -1.40 -1.27
C ARG A 36 -1.69 -2.43 -1.69
N LEU A 37 -1.45 -3.70 -1.42
CA LEU A 37 -2.38 -4.81 -1.67
C LEU A 37 -2.37 -5.74 -0.45
N ARG A 38 -3.53 -6.18 0.04
CA ARG A 38 -3.57 -7.14 1.14
C ARG A 38 -3.04 -8.52 0.67
N PRO A 39 -2.33 -9.32 1.50
CA PRO A 39 -1.61 -10.53 1.05
C PRO A 39 -2.49 -11.65 0.54
N ASP A 40 -3.72 -11.73 1.07
CA ASP A 40 -4.76 -12.67 0.65
C ASP A 40 -5.54 -12.19 -0.57
N LEU A 41 -5.14 -11.07 -1.19
CA LEU A 41 -5.77 -10.51 -2.38
C LEU A 41 -4.80 -10.51 -3.57
N GLU A 42 -5.35 -10.71 -4.76
CA GLU A 42 -4.66 -10.53 -6.02
C GLU A 42 -5.47 -9.61 -6.93
N LEU A 43 -4.79 -9.01 -7.92
CA LEU A 43 -5.46 -8.26 -8.97
C LEU A 43 -6.02 -9.27 -9.98
N ALA A 44 -7.35 -9.34 -10.10
CA ALA A 44 -8.05 -10.21 -11.06
C ALA A 44 -7.89 -9.72 -12.52
N ASP A 45 -7.59 -8.43 -12.69
CA ASP A 45 -7.35 -7.76 -13.96
C ASP A 45 -5.98 -7.04 -13.93
N ALA A 46 -5.47 -6.62 -15.09
CA ALA A 46 -4.32 -5.72 -15.12
C ALA A 46 -4.67 -4.35 -14.53
N LEU A 47 -3.70 -3.65 -13.92
CA LEU A 47 -3.91 -2.26 -13.56
C LEU A 47 -4.14 -1.42 -14.83
N PRO A 48 -4.97 -0.38 -14.76
CA PRO A 48 -5.09 0.58 -15.86
C PRO A 48 -3.74 1.28 -16.10
N ASP A 49 -3.59 1.92 -17.25
CA ASP A 49 -2.40 2.72 -17.55
C ASP A 49 -2.21 3.82 -16.49
N ILE A 50 -1.23 3.61 -15.61
CA ILE A 50 -0.94 4.49 -14.47
C ILE A 50 -0.55 5.91 -14.91
N ARG A 51 -0.11 6.09 -16.17
CA ARG A 51 0.24 7.40 -16.74
C ARG A 51 -1.00 8.24 -17.04
N ALA A 52 -2.15 7.59 -17.24
CA ALA A 52 -3.44 8.25 -17.45
C ALA A 52 -4.15 8.58 -16.12
N LEU A 53 -3.60 8.13 -14.98
CA LEU A 53 -4.18 8.37 -13.67
C LEU A 53 -3.76 9.73 -13.12
N ARG A 54 -4.65 10.35 -12.37
CA ARG A 54 -4.38 11.61 -11.68
C ARG A 54 -3.36 11.40 -10.57
N THR A 55 -2.29 12.19 -10.55
CA THR A 55 -1.25 12.13 -9.51
C THR A 55 -1.58 12.95 -8.26
N ASP A 56 -2.68 13.70 -8.28
CA ASP A 56 -3.12 14.58 -7.19
C ASP A 56 -4.04 13.88 -6.18
N GLY A 57 -4.06 12.55 -6.14
CA GLY A 57 -4.77 11.79 -5.12
C GLY A 57 -4.53 10.30 -5.17
N ILE A 58 -5.00 9.60 -4.15
CA ILE A 58 -4.89 8.14 -4.00
C ILE A 58 -6.02 7.47 -4.75
N HIS A 59 -5.73 6.36 -5.45
CA HIS A 59 -6.73 5.60 -6.19
C HIS A 59 -7.10 4.29 -5.47
N VAL A 60 -8.38 3.99 -5.44
CA VAL A 60 -8.96 2.79 -4.81
C VAL A 60 -10.07 2.19 -5.68
N PRO A 61 -10.40 0.89 -5.58
CA PRO A 61 -11.36 0.24 -6.48
C PRO A 61 -12.78 0.83 -6.39
N ASN A 62 -13.16 1.29 -5.20
CA ASN A 62 -14.41 1.98 -4.96
C ASN A 62 -14.16 3.23 -4.11
N PHE A 63 -15.01 4.26 -4.21
CA PHE A 63 -14.89 5.52 -3.49
C PHE A 63 -15.23 5.35 -1.99
N ASP A 64 -14.47 4.49 -1.33
CA ASP A 64 -14.61 4.13 0.07
C ASP A 64 -13.21 3.89 0.66
N TRP A 65 -12.96 4.60 1.76
CA TRP A 65 -11.73 4.55 2.53
C TRP A 65 -11.47 3.16 3.13
N SER A 66 -12.48 2.31 3.24
CA SER A 66 -12.32 0.92 3.65
C SER A 66 -11.39 0.16 2.71
N TYR A 67 -11.44 0.42 1.40
CA TYR A 67 -10.54 -0.19 0.42
C TYR A 67 -9.10 0.28 0.60
N ALA A 68 -8.89 1.59 0.78
CA ALA A 68 -7.56 2.14 1.04
C ALA A 68 -6.94 1.43 2.25
N TYR A 69 -7.70 1.32 3.34
CA TYR A 69 -7.22 0.72 4.58
C TYR A 69 -7.04 -0.80 4.53
N ASP A 70 -7.98 -1.55 3.94
CA ASP A 70 -8.05 -3.01 4.14
C ASP A 70 -7.74 -3.83 2.88
N SER A 71 -7.92 -3.31 1.67
CA SER A 71 -7.75 -4.12 0.45
C SER A 71 -6.63 -3.64 -0.49
N PHE A 72 -6.78 -2.45 -1.06
CA PHE A 72 -5.95 -1.98 -2.16
C PHE A 72 -5.88 -0.45 -2.16
N ALA A 73 -4.69 0.09 -2.38
CA ALA A 73 -4.49 1.50 -2.70
C ALA A 73 -3.35 1.66 -3.71
N LEU A 74 -3.56 2.53 -4.69
CA LEU A 74 -2.53 3.01 -5.58
C LEU A 74 -2.21 4.46 -5.20
N VAL A 75 -1.00 4.68 -4.70
CA VAL A 75 -0.58 5.88 -3.97
C VAL A 75 0.52 6.59 -4.75
N PRO A 76 0.30 7.83 -5.23
CA PRO A 76 1.37 8.62 -5.85
C PRO A 76 2.50 8.90 -4.86
N GLN A 77 3.75 9.03 -5.34
CA GLN A 77 4.92 9.39 -4.52
C GLN A 77 4.66 10.58 -3.60
N ALA A 78 3.97 11.61 -4.11
CA ALA A 78 3.64 12.84 -3.36
C ALA A 78 2.83 12.58 -2.06
N PHE A 79 2.08 11.49 -2.00
CA PHE A 79 1.26 11.13 -0.83
C PHE A 79 1.79 9.88 -0.09
N ALA A 80 2.86 9.25 -0.57
CA ALA A 80 3.36 8.00 -0.02
C ALA A 80 3.75 8.14 1.45
N ALA A 81 4.53 9.17 1.80
CA ALA A 81 4.92 9.41 3.18
C ALA A 81 3.71 9.56 4.11
N VAL A 82 2.71 10.35 3.71
CA VAL A 82 1.47 10.54 4.50
C VAL A 82 0.72 9.21 4.63
N TYR A 83 0.56 8.48 3.53
CA TYR A 83 -0.19 7.23 3.54
C TYR A 83 0.46 6.16 4.43
N PHE A 84 1.75 5.89 4.23
CA PHE A 84 2.46 4.81 4.92
C PHE A 84 2.85 5.17 6.36
N ASN A 85 2.95 6.46 6.71
CA ASN A 85 3.23 6.91 8.09
C ASN A 85 1.97 7.27 8.89
N THR A 86 0.84 6.61 8.62
CA THR A 86 -0.43 6.82 9.35
C THR A 86 -0.30 6.69 10.88
N ASN A 87 0.75 6.02 11.37
CA ASN A 87 1.03 5.95 12.80
C ASN A 87 1.37 7.30 13.46
N GLU A 88 1.78 8.31 12.70
CA GLU A 88 1.98 9.68 13.21
C GLU A 88 0.66 10.32 13.65
N TYR A 89 -0.46 9.93 13.03
CA TYR A 89 -1.77 10.42 13.44
C TYR A 89 -2.13 9.97 14.85
N ASN A 90 -2.62 10.90 15.68
CA ASN A 90 -2.95 10.66 17.08
C ASN A 90 -1.78 10.11 17.92
N ASN A 91 -0.54 10.47 17.55
CA ASN A 91 0.69 10.09 18.26
C ASN A 91 0.84 8.57 18.43
N GLY A 92 0.43 7.77 17.44
CA GLY A 92 0.53 6.30 17.55
C GLY A 92 -0.54 5.62 18.40
N ARG A 93 -1.42 6.39 19.07
CA ARG A 93 -2.34 5.85 20.08
C ARG A 93 -3.62 5.31 19.45
N CYS A 94 -4.18 4.29 20.09
CA CYS A 94 -5.55 3.82 19.82
C CYS A 94 -6.56 4.95 20.07
N PHE A 95 -7.67 4.94 19.32
CA PHE A 95 -8.77 5.87 19.57
C PHE A 95 -9.53 5.50 20.83
N SER A 96 -9.71 6.51 21.68
CA SER A 96 -10.64 6.46 22.81
C SER A 96 -12.09 6.58 22.32
N PRO A 97 -13.11 6.27 23.15
CA PRO A 97 -14.50 6.53 22.79
C PRO A 97 -14.76 7.98 22.43
N ASP A 98 -14.06 8.90 23.08
CA ASP A 98 -14.17 10.33 22.81
C ASP A 98 -13.65 10.68 21.43
N ASP A 99 -12.56 10.05 20.98
CA ASP A 99 -12.08 10.18 19.61
C ASP A 99 -13.10 9.65 18.60
N TYR A 100 -13.70 8.48 18.85
CA TYR A 100 -14.75 7.95 17.97
C TYR A 100 -15.95 8.89 17.86
N ARG A 101 -16.41 9.44 19.00
CA ARG A 101 -17.51 10.40 19.03
C ARG A 101 -17.16 11.69 18.30
N ARG A 102 -16.00 12.27 18.59
CA ARG A 102 -15.52 13.52 17.98
C ARG A 102 -15.31 13.40 16.47
N LEU A 103 -14.80 12.26 16.01
CA LEU A 103 -14.51 12.02 14.59
C LEU A 103 -15.72 11.45 13.83
N GLY A 104 -16.82 11.10 14.52
CA GLY A 104 -18.00 10.51 13.90
C GLY A 104 -17.78 9.10 13.35
N CYS A 105 -16.83 8.36 13.93
CA CYS A 105 -16.46 7.03 13.45
C CYS A 105 -17.35 5.95 14.05
N ARG A 106 -18.15 5.31 13.19
CA ARG A 106 -19.14 4.29 13.60
C ARG A 106 -18.59 2.87 13.66
N MET A 107 -17.58 2.53 12.84
CA MET A 107 -16.97 1.20 12.78
C MET A 107 -15.49 1.26 12.41
N GLY A 108 -14.68 0.35 12.97
CA GLY A 108 -13.28 0.11 12.62
C GLY A 108 -12.33 1.27 12.98
N GLY A 109 -11.55 1.11 14.05
CA GLY A 109 -10.57 2.13 14.46
C GLY A 109 -9.55 2.48 13.38
N CYS A 110 -9.19 1.49 12.57
CA CYS A 110 -8.06 1.60 11.67
C CYS A 110 -8.43 2.33 10.37
N HIS A 111 -9.56 1.94 9.77
CA HIS A 111 -10.17 2.68 8.66
C HIS A 111 -10.44 4.13 9.05
N CYS A 112 -11.05 4.36 10.23
CA CYS A 112 -11.28 5.72 10.74
C CYS A 112 -9.97 6.51 10.86
N ARG A 113 -8.91 5.88 11.38
CA ARG A 113 -7.61 6.51 11.56
C ARG A 113 -6.98 6.92 10.24
N LEU A 114 -6.91 6.01 9.27
CA LEU A 114 -6.37 6.30 7.95
C LEU A 114 -7.16 7.42 7.26
N LYS A 115 -8.51 7.30 7.25
CA LYS A 115 -9.38 8.31 6.67
C LYS A 115 -9.11 9.70 7.23
N HIS A 116 -9.13 9.85 8.56
CA HIS A 116 -8.94 11.16 9.17
C HIS A 116 -7.51 11.68 9.04
N HIS A 117 -6.51 10.80 9.01
CA HIS A 117 -5.14 11.19 8.69
C HIS A 117 -5.05 11.79 7.28
N LEU A 118 -5.55 11.06 6.27
CA LEU A 118 -5.53 11.51 4.88
C LEU A 118 -6.33 12.80 4.68
N LEU A 119 -7.49 12.94 5.32
CA LEU A 119 -8.28 14.18 5.30
C LEU A 119 -7.53 15.36 5.93
N ASN A 120 -6.83 15.16 7.06
CA ASN A 120 -6.03 16.22 7.69
C ASN A 120 -4.87 16.71 6.81
N HIS A 121 -4.39 15.87 5.90
CA HIS A 121 -3.38 16.22 4.90
C HIS A 121 -3.98 16.62 3.55
N SER A 122 -5.30 16.81 3.47
CA SER A 122 -6.03 17.16 2.24
C SER A 122 -5.75 16.21 1.07
N VAL A 123 -5.56 14.92 1.35
CA VAL A 123 -5.28 13.90 0.33
C VAL A 123 -6.59 13.47 -0.33
N PRO A 124 -6.79 13.73 -1.63
CA PRO A 124 -7.98 13.30 -2.34
C PRO A 124 -7.98 11.78 -2.55
N LEU A 125 -9.19 11.22 -2.63
CA LEU A 125 -9.42 9.84 -3.01
C LEU A 125 -10.09 9.81 -4.39
N TYR A 126 -9.65 8.94 -5.27
CA TYR A 126 -10.22 8.71 -6.59
C TYR A 126 -10.61 7.26 -6.76
N LYS A 127 -11.66 7.04 -7.56
CA LYS A 127 -12.02 5.70 -7.98
C LYS A 127 -11.08 5.26 -9.10
N LEU A 128 -10.44 4.12 -8.91
CA LEU A 128 -9.65 3.45 -9.93
C LEU A 128 -10.60 2.72 -10.88
N PRO A 129 -10.59 3.04 -12.19
CA PRO A 129 -11.43 2.33 -13.15
C PRO A 129 -10.94 0.89 -13.31
N GLN A 130 -11.89 -0.05 -13.40
CA GLN A 130 -11.66 -1.42 -13.88
C GLN A 130 -10.64 -2.24 -13.09
N VAL A 131 -10.58 -2.08 -11.76
CA VAL A 131 -9.80 -2.99 -10.91
C VAL A 131 -10.72 -3.91 -10.13
N THR A 132 -10.61 -5.19 -10.44
CA THR A 132 -11.25 -6.27 -9.70
C THR A 132 -10.21 -6.94 -8.80
N LEU A 133 -10.57 -7.13 -7.52
CA LEU A 133 -9.76 -7.88 -6.56
C LEU A 133 -10.36 -9.28 -6.41
N SER A 134 -9.53 -10.31 -6.44
CA SER A 134 -9.90 -11.69 -6.11
C SER A 134 -9.10 -12.19 -4.91
N ALA A 135 -9.54 -13.28 -4.30
CA ALA A 135 -8.74 -13.98 -3.30
C ALA A 135 -7.47 -14.51 -3.97
N ALA A 136 -6.31 -14.25 -3.36
CA ALA A 136 -5.04 -14.70 -3.87
C ALA A 136 -4.99 -16.23 -3.91
N THR A 137 -4.54 -16.78 -5.04
CA THR A 137 -4.06 -18.16 -5.06
C THR A 137 -2.62 -18.21 -4.50
N PRO A 138 -2.19 -19.28 -3.80
CA PRO A 138 -0.92 -19.32 -3.06
C PRO A 138 0.39 -19.16 -3.87
N SER A 139 0.39 -18.71 -5.12
CA SER A 139 1.54 -18.85 -6.02
C SER A 139 1.80 -17.74 -7.05
N ALA A 140 0.98 -16.70 -7.17
CA ALA A 140 1.06 -15.84 -8.36
C ALA A 140 2.00 -14.61 -8.25
N LEU A 141 2.31 -14.14 -7.04
CA LEU A 141 2.89 -12.81 -6.85
C LEU A 141 3.82 -12.76 -5.63
N GLN A 142 5.13 -12.59 -5.86
CA GLN A 142 6.10 -12.25 -4.81
C GLN A 142 6.09 -10.73 -4.59
N PRO A 143 5.62 -10.24 -3.43
CA PRO A 143 5.61 -8.82 -3.14
C PRO A 143 7.03 -8.31 -2.86
N TRP A 144 7.21 -6.99 -2.99
CA TRP A 144 8.51 -6.34 -2.74
C TRP A 144 8.91 -6.40 -1.26
N CYS A 145 7.90 -6.39 -0.38
CA CYS A 145 8.04 -6.48 1.07
C CYS A 145 6.98 -7.47 1.58
N GLU A 146 7.43 -8.58 2.17
CA GLU A 146 6.58 -9.51 2.94
C GLU A 146 6.78 -9.25 4.43
N ASP A 147 5.77 -8.68 5.11
CA ASP A 147 5.75 -8.62 6.59
C ASP A 147 4.48 -9.28 7.17
N GLY A 148 3.93 -10.25 6.42
CA GLY A 148 2.86 -11.18 6.83
C GLY A 148 1.44 -10.60 6.94
N ILE A 149 1.21 -9.30 6.64
CA ILE A 149 -0.13 -8.66 6.71
C ILE A 149 -0.43 -7.72 5.53
N ASP A 150 0.56 -7.22 4.78
CA ASP A 150 0.37 -6.39 3.58
C ASP A 150 1.48 -6.67 2.55
N HIS A 151 1.13 -6.58 1.26
CA HIS A 151 2.04 -6.60 0.12
C HIS A 151 2.24 -5.16 -0.38
N LEU A 152 3.50 -4.72 -0.48
CA LEU A 152 3.86 -3.49 -1.18
C LEU A 152 4.39 -3.86 -2.57
N TRP A 153 3.86 -3.22 -3.59
CA TRP A 153 4.43 -3.18 -4.93
C TRP A 153 4.82 -1.76 -5.26
N ILE A 154 5.72 -1.61 -6.21
CA ILE A 154 6.22 -0.30 -6.59
C ILE A 154 6.23 -0.19 -8.10
N CYS A 155 5.82 0.97 -8.62
CA CYS A 155 5.69 1.21 -10.05
C CYS A 155 6.34 2.54 -10.45
N ARG A 156 6.92 2.56 -11.65
CA ARG A 156 7.50 3.74 -12.29
C ARG A 156 6.66 4.16 -13.49
N GLN A 157 6.58 5.45 -13.79
CA GLN A 157 5.85 5.96 -14.95
C GLN A 157 6.41 5.47 -16.27
N SER A 158 7.70 5.14 -16.33
CA SER A 158 8.30 4.48 -17.51
C SER A 158 7.88 3.02 -17.66
N GLU A 159 7.09 2.48 -16.73
CA GLU A 159 6.91 1.05 -16.50
C GLU A 159 5.41 0.68 -16.20
N ALA A 160 4.60 0.42 -17.22
CA ALA A 160 3.23 -0.12 -17.15
C ALA A 160 3.06 -1.55 -16.52
N PHE A 161 2.42 -1.69 -15.36
CA PHE A 161 2.12 -2.98 -14.73
C PHE A 161 1.47 -4.08 -15.64
N GLN A 162 2.08 -5.28 -15.77
CA GLN A 162 1.42 -6.49 -16.30
C GLN A 162 1.46 -7.66 -15.29
N ARG A 163 0.40 -8.48 -15.30
CA ARG A 163 0.33 -9.74 -14.56
C ARG A 163 1.46 -10.70 -14.98
N PRO A 164 2.15 -11.38 -14.05
CA PRO A 164 3.01 -12.51 -14.40
C PRO A 164 2.14 -13.62 -15.03
N GLY A 165 2.43 -13.98 -16.29
CA GLY A 165 1.77 -15.10 -16.98
C GLY A 165 1.07 -14.77 -18.30
N VAL A 166 0.92 -13.49 -18.66
CA VAL A 166 0.43 -13.09 -20.01
C VAL A 166 1.64 -12.66 -20.83
N GLN A 167 2.22 -13.58 -21.60
CA GLN A 167 3.31 -13.24 -22.52
C GLN A 167 2.76 -12.46 -23.72
N SER A 168 2.90 -11.13 -23.69
CA SER A 168 3.01 -10.36 -24.93
C SER A 168 3.89 -9.11 -24.72
N GLY A 169 5.17 -9.27 -25.05
CA GLY A 169 6.02 -8.25 -25.69
C GLY A 169 6.02 -6.82 -25.13
N THR A 170 6.59 -6.62 -23.95
CA THR A 170 7.47 -5.52 -23.52
C THR A 170 7.64 -5.70 -22.01
N GLY A 171 8.83 -6.10 -21.58
CA GLY A 171 9.03 -6.86 -20.35
C GLY A 171 8.89 -6.04 -19.06
N TRP A 172 8.11 -6.59 -18.13
CA TRP A 172 8.03 -6.22 -16.71
C TRP A 172 8.87 -7.20 -15.91
N GLN A 173 9.74 -6.71 -15.03
CA GLN A 173 10.40 -7.56 -14.05
C GLN A 173 9.96 -7.12 -12.66
N ALA A 174 9.15 -7.95 -12.00
CA ALA A 174 9.26 -8.07 -10.56
C ALA A 174 10.67 -8.63 -10.32
N PHE A 175 11.59 -7.77 -9.88
CA PHE A 175 12.93 -8.24 -9.55
C PHE A 175 12.80 -9.19 -8.35
N PRO A 176 13.22 -10.46 -8.47
CA PRO A 176 13.29 -11.31 -7.30
C PRO A 176 14.22 -10.64 -6.30
N TRP A 177 13.74 -10.51 -5.05
CA TRP A 177 14.57 -10.12 -3.93
C TRP A 177 15.75 -11.10 -3.87
N LEU A 178 16.95 -10.64 -4.27
CA LEU A 178 18.19 -11.34 -4.01
C LEU A 178 18.48 -11.16 -2.53
N GLY A 179 17.78 -11.94 -1.71
CA GLY A 179 18.10 -12.11 -0.31
C GLY A 179 19.56 -12.42 -0.17
N ARG A 180 20.33 -11.47 0.36
CA ARG A 180 21.56 -11.85 1.04
C ARG A 180 21.11 -12.66 2.23
N ASN A 181 21.27 -13.98 2.14
CA ASN A 181 21.44 -14.84 3.30
C ASN A 181 22.44 -14.13 4.23
N SER A 182 21.95 -13.49 5.29
CA SER A 182 22.76 -13.20 6.45
C SER A 182 22.95 -14.53 7.18
N SER A 183 23.79 -15.40 6.62
CA SER A 183 24.45 -16.43 7.39
C SER A 183 25.44 -15.71 8.28
N SER A 184 25.08 -15.59 9.56
CA SER A 184 25.99 -15.33 10.65
C SER A 184 27.08 -16.40 10.62
N SER A 185 28.26 -16.03 10.14
CA SER A 185 29.47 -16.79 10.42
C SER A 185 30.03 -16.22 11.72
N GLU A 186 29.87 -16.97 12.80
CA GLU A 186 30.75 -16.86 13.96
C GLU A 186 32.19 -17.06 13.49
N LEU A 187 33.06 -16.09 13.78
CA LEU A 187 34.48 -16.25 14.07
C LEU A 187 34.90 -15.12 15.01
#